data_AF-A0A535DYA9-F1
#
_entry.id   AF-A0A535DYA9-F1
#
_cell.length_a   1.000
_cell.length_b   1.000
_cell.length_c   1.000
_cell.angle_alpha   90.00
_cell.angle_beta   90.00
_cell.angle_gamma   90.00
#
_symmetry.space_group_name_H-M   'P 1'
#
loop_
_entity.id
_entity.type
_entity.pdbx_description
1 polymer ?
#
loop_
_entity_poly.entity_id
_entity_poly.type
_entity_poly.pdbx_seq_one_letter_code
_entity_poly.pdbx_strand_id
1 'polypeptide(L)'
;MLNQVADGVWVRQSKWVWTNAIAVRGDDGLILIDPGIDGSELNQLADDLDGLGMPVVAGFSTHPHWDHLLWHSRFGDVPRYATAACANVASEARERAQKMAAESASGIPLELIGLVTPLPADGGPVPGEIVEHQAHAIGHAAVLLVDRGVLLAGDMLSDVLIPLFDPRQSNQVGAYETALDRLAEAARHVDVLVPGHGAVAEGPEVAARLAVETGSPAPTSRTWSRPEGSRAREPAALARVGGGDGFAAVREDHRATLGLAPGGRLVGRDPRRPRSGDARRAPGGSRRGWAMAARGTSGAVGWS
;
A
#
# COMPACT_ATOMS: atom_id res chain seq x y z
N MET A 1 -16.44 12.88 -5.81
CA MET A 1 -16.31 13.68 -7.03
C MET A 1 -14.89 13.48 -7.52
N LEU A 2 -14.72 13.35 -8.82
CA LEU A 2 -13.43 13.28 -9.49
C LEU A 2 -12.87 14.70 -9.66
N ASN A 3 -11.69 14.96 -9.09
CA ASN A 3 -11.06 16.28 -9.08
C ASN A 3 -9.77 16.25 -9.89
N GLN A 4 -9.55 17.23 -10.75
CA GLN A 4 -8.29 17.35 -11.47
C GLN A 4 -7.21 17.92 -10.54
N VAL A 5 -6.11 17.19 -10.37
CA VAL A 5 -4.99 17.57 -9.48
C VAL A 5 -3.76 18.03 -10.26
N ALA A 6 -3.66 17.65 -11.53
CA ALA A 6 -2.66 18.13 -12.47
C ALA A 6 -3.20 18.02 -13.91
N ASP A 7 -2.46 18.51 -14.91
CA ASP A 7 -2.89 18.38 -16.30
C ASP A 7 -3.09 16.91 -16.68
N GLY A 8 -4.30 16.56 -17.12
CA GLY A 8 -4.66 15.19 -17.48
C GLY A 8 -4.61 14.18 -16.32
N VAL A 9 -4.64 14.59 -15.05
CA VAL A 9 -4.66 13.67 -13.90
C VAL A 9 -5.80 14.05 -12.96
N TRP A 10 -6.69 13.09 -12.71
CA TRP A 10 -7.82 13.26 -11.81
C TRP A 10 -7.82 12.22 -10.70
N VAL A 11 -8.27 12.63 -9.52
CA VAL A 11 -8.36 11.80 -8.32
C VAL A 11 -9.76 11.86 -7.74
N ARG A 12 -10.32 10.69 -7.45
CA ARG A 12 -11.53 10.55 -6.65
C ARG A 12 -11.17 9.77 -5.39
N GLN A 13 -11.25 10.45 -4.25
CA GLN A 13 -11.05 9.80 -2.96
C GLN A 13 -12.34 9.14 -2.47
N SER A 14 -12.22 7.88 -2.09
CA SER A 14 -13.26 7.07 -1.47
C SER A 14 -13.57 7.56 -0.06
N LYS A 15 -14.84 7.51 0.34
CA LYS A 15 -15.20 7.67 1.75
C LYS A 15 -14.86 6.42 2.55
N TRP A 16 -14.77 5.27 1.87
CA TRP A 16 -14.33 4.00 2.42
C TRP A 16 -12.79 3.99 2.44
N VAL A 17 -12.21 3.97 3.64
CA VAL A 17 -10.74 3.94 3.93
C VAL A 17 -9.84 4.95 3.20
N TRP A 18 -10.42 5.98 2.58
CA TRP A 18 -9.71 7.07 1.91
C TRP A 18 -8.83 6.58 0.76
N THR A 19 -9.20 5.49 0.09
CA THR A 19 -8.53 5.03 -1.13
C THR A 19 -8.67 6.07 -2.24
N ASN A 20 -7.62 6.32 -3.01
CA ASN A 20 -7.64 7.21 -4.16
C ASN A 20 -7.76 6.41 -5.45
N ALA A 21 -8.89 6.56 -6.14
CA ALA A 21 -9.03 6.15 -7.53
C ALA A 21 -8.49 7.25 -8.44
N ILE A 22 -7.64 6.88 -9.41
CA ILE A 22 -6.92 7.85 -10.23
C ILE A 22 -7.20 7.62 -11.70
N ALA A 23 -7.58 8.67 -12.43
CA ALA A 23 -7.69 8.63 -13.89
C ALA A 23 -6.58 9.48 -14.51
N VAL A 24 -5.90 8.93 -15.50
CA VAL A 24 -4.80 9.61 -16.21
C VAL A 24 -5.10 9.65 -17.69
N ARG A 25 -5.01 10.83 -18.31
CA ARG A 25 -5.11 10.99 -19.76
C ARG A 25 -3.86 10.40 -20.42
N GLY A 26 -4.05 9.39 -21.26
CA GLY A 26 -3.08 8.92 -22.24
C GLY A 26 -3.40 9.45 -23.64
N ASP A 27 -2.72 8.89 -24.64
CA ASP A 27 -2.85 9.34 -26.03
C ASP A 27 -4.20 8.95 -26.65
N ASP A 28 -4.68 7.73 -26.35
CA ASP A 28 -5.90 7.16 -26.93
C ASP A 28 -7.13 7.22 -26.01
N GLY A 29 -6.97 7.67 -24.76
CA GLY A 29 -8.05 7.68 -23.78
C GLY A 29 -7.57 7.79 -22.33
N LEU A 30 -8.38 7.33 -21.39
CA LEU A 30 -8.08 7.34 -19.96
C LEU A 30 -7.50 6.00 -19.52
N ILE A 31 -6.49 6.07 -18.65
CA ILE A 31 -5.93 4.95 -17.91
C ILE A 31 -6.46 5.09 -16.49
N LEU A 32 -7.15 4.06 -16.00
CA LEU A 32 -7.72 4.05 -14.66
C LEU A 32 -6.83 3.24 -13.71
N ILE A 33 -6.44 3.84 -12.60
CA ILE A 33 -5.51 3.27 -11.64
C ILE A 33 -6.25 3.11 -10.31
N ASP A 34 -6.18 1.88 -9.76
CA ASP A 34 -6.73 1.49 -8.45
C ASP A 34 -8.14 2.05 -8.18
N PRO A 35 -9.20 1.60 -8.90
CA PRO A 35 -10.52 2.25 -8.85
C PRO A 35 -11.27 2.11 -7.51
N GLY A 36 -10.68 1.46 -6.50
CA GLY A 36 -11.30 1.15 -5.23
C GLY A 36 -12.31 0.00 -5.33
N ILE A 37 -13.10 -0.19 -4.27
CA ILE A 37 -13.97 -1.38 -4.16
C ILE A 37 -15.46 -1.13 -3.93
N ASP A 38 -15.85 0.05 -3.43
CA ASP A 38 -17.23 0.27 -3.04
C ASP A 38 -18.11 0.41 -4.29
N GLY A 39 -19.10 -0.47 -4.44
CA GLY A 39 -19.94 -0.54 -5.64
C GLY A 39 -20.66 0.76 -5.97
N SER A 40 -21.09 1.52 -4.95
CA SER A 40 -21.74 2.80 -5.16
C SER A 40 -20.75 3.86 -5.65
N GLU A 41 -19.51 3.82 -5.16
CA GLU A 41 -18.46 4.74 -5.56
C GLU A 41 -17.88 4.40 -6.94
N LEU A 42 -17.81 3.11 -7.32
CA LEU A 42 -17.44 2.68 -8.67
C LEU A 42 -18.44 3.17 -9.72
N ASN A 43 -19.75 3.14 -9.40
CA ASN A 43 -20.77 3.70 -10.29
C ASN A 43 -20.63 5.21 -10.42
N GLN A 44 -20.38 5.93 -9.32
CA GLN A 44 -20.12 7.36 -9.36
C GLN A 44 -18.82 7.71 -10.08
N LEU A 45 -17.78 6.88 -9.96
CA LEU A 45 -16.54 7.03 -10.70
C LEU A 45 -16.79 6.84 -12.20
N ALA A 46 -17.61 5.86 -12.59
CA ALA A 46 -18.01 5.69 -13.99
C ALA A 46 -18.78 6.92 -14.51
N ASP A 47 -19.72 7.46 -13.73
CA ASP A 47 -20.43 8.70 -14.09
C ASP A 47 -19.48 9.89 -14.27
N ASP A 48 -18.51 10.03 -13.36
CA ASP A 48 -17.49 11.08 -13.43
C ASP A 48 -16.59 10.92 -14.68
N LEU A 49 -16.20 9.69 -15.03
CA LEU A 49 -15.39 9.38 -16.22
C LEU A 49 -16.17 9.62 -17.52
N ASP A 50 -17.45 9.22 -17.57
CA ASP A 50 -18.35 9.51 -18.70
C ASP A 50 -18.43 11.03 -18.95
N GLY A 51 -18.43 11.83 -17.88
CA GLY A 51 -18.41 13.29 -17.93
C GLY A 51 -17.13 13.91 -18.53
N LEU A 52 -16.00 13.18 -18.55
CA LEU A 52 -14.76 13.61 -19.21
C LEU A 52 -14.82 13.43 -20.74
N GLY A 53 -15.77 12.65 -21.26
CA GLY A 53 -15.95 12.44 -22.70
C GLY A 53 -14.82 11.66 -23.39
N MET A 54 -13.98 10.96 -22.62
CA MET A 54 -12.88 10.13 -23.11
C MET A 54 -13.10 8.67 -22.67
N PRO A 55 -12.89 7.68 -23.55
CA PRO A 55 -13.04 6.28 -23.16
C PRO A 55 -11.92 5.85 -22.21
N VAL A 56 -12.22 4.95 -21.28
CA VAL A 56 -11.18 4.19 -20.57
C VAL A 56 -10.61 3.18 -21.56
N VAL A 57 -9.28 3.13 -21.70
CA VAL A 57 -8.57 2.27 -22.66
C VAL A 57 -7.72 1.20 -21.98
N ALA A 58 -7.38 1.40 -20.71
CA ALA A 58 -6.69 0.43 -19.88
C ALA A 58 -6.88 0.69 -18.38
N GLY A 59 -6.65 -0.34 -17.59
CA GLY A 59 -6.46 -0.24 -16.15
C GLY A 59 -5.01 -0.50 -15.73
N PHE A 60 -4.60 0.01 -14.57
CA PHE A 60 -3.36 -0.40 -13.90
C PHE A 60 -3.61 -0.60 -12.41
N SER A 61 -3.18 -1.72 -11.85
CA SER A 61 -3.16 -1.93 -10.40
C SER A 61 -1.74 -1.71 -9.87
N THR A 62 -1.60 -0.80 -8.91
CA THR A 62 -0.27 -0.47 -8.37
C THR A 62 0.35 -1.62 -7.60
N HIS A 63 -0.47 -2.44 -6.93
CA HIS A 63 0.01 -3.55 -6.11
C HIS A 63 -1.11 -4.58 -5.82
N PRO A 64 -0.77 -5.79 -5.33
CA PRO A 64 -1.72 -6.92 -5.30
C PRO A 64 -2.59 -6.97 -4.02
N HIS A 65 -2.88 -5.82 -3.41
CA HIS A 65 -3.87 -5.77 -2.34
C HIS A 65 -5.28 -5.68 -2.93
N TRP A 66 -6.20 -6.40 -2.32
CA TRP A 66 -7.54 -6.65 -2.86
C TRP A 66 -8.34 -5.36 -3.09
N ASP A 67 -8.09 -4.31 -2.32
CA ASP A 67 -8.73 -3.01 -2.43
C ASP A 67 -8.23 -2.15 -3.61
N HIS A 68 -7.17 -2.61 -4.29
CA HIS A 68 -6.57 -1.99 -5.48
C HIS A 68 -6.71 -2.85 -6.74
N LEU A 69 -7.32 -4.04 -6.61
CA LEU A 69 -7.43 -5.05 -7.67
C LEU A 69 -8.80 -5.15 -8.33
N LEU A 70 -9.80 -4.40 -7.86
CA LEU A 70 -11.15 -4.50 -8.40
C LEU A 70 -11.29 -3.73 -9.72
N TRP A 71 -12.28 -4.12 -10.52
CA TRP A 71 -12.74 -3.41 -11.71
C TRP A 71 -14.26 -3.31 -11.74
N HIS A 72 -14.82 -2.53 -12.66
CA HIS A 72 -16.27 -2.42 -12.86
C HIS A 72 -16.60 -2.49 -14.34
N SER A 73 -17.70 -3.17 -14.70
CA SER A 73 -18.09 -3.39 -16.11
C SER A 73 -18.33 -2.08 -16.87
N ARG A 74 -18.76 -1.01 -16.19
CA ARG A 74 -18.91 0.33 -16.79
C ARG A 74 -17.60 0.98 -17.22
N PHE A 75 -16.45 0.52 -16.74
CA PHE A 75 -15.15 0.98 -17.24
C PHE A 75 -14.74 0.29 -18.55
N GLY A 76 -15.55 -0.66 -19.04
CA GLY A 76 -15.30 -1.42 -20.25
C GLY A 76 -14.51 -2.71 -20.02
N ASP A 77 -14.54 -3.57 -21.04
CA ASP A 77 -13.71 -4.77 -21.15
C ASP A 77 -12.39 -4.40 -21.85
N VAL A 78 -11.53 -3.74 -21.08
CA VAL A 78 -10.23 -3.22 -21.51
C VAL A 78 -9.11 -3.94 -20.77
N PRO A 79 -7.88 -4.00 -21.33
CA PRO A 79 -6.78 -4.63 -20.64
C PRO A 79 -6.48 -3.94 -19.31
N ARG A 80 -6.18 -4.74 -18.29
CA ARG A 80 -5.80 -4.26 -16.95
C ARG A 80 -4.43 -4.80 -16.63
N TYR A 81 -3.51 -3.91 -16.33
CA TYR A 81 -2.11 -4.25 -16.16
C TYR A 81 -1.66 -4.14 -14.72
N ALA A 82 -0.55 -4.78 -14.42
CA ALA A 82 0.25 -4.55 -13.22
C ALA A 82 1.70 -4.92 -13.54
N THR A 83 2.63 -4.72 -12.61
CA THR A 83 3.97 -5.34 -12.76
C THR A 83 3.83 -6.87 -12.87
N ALA A 84 4.82 -7.54 -13.48
CA ALA A 84 4.77 -8.98 -13.64
C ALA A 84 4.66 -9.72 -12.29
N ALA A 85 5.38 -9.24 -11.28
CA ALA A 85 5.32 -9.78 -9.92
C ALA A 85 3.95 -9.55 -9.26
N CYS A 86 3.38 -8.34 -9.40
CA CYS A 86 2.04 -8.04 -8.90
C CYS A 86 0.97 -8.91 -9.57
N ALA A 87 1.01 -9.05 -10.90
CA ALA A 87 0.03 -9.86 -11.63
C ALA A 87 0.05 -11.34 -11.20
N ASN A 88 1.25 -11.91 -10.97
CA ASN A 88 1.38 -13.27 -10.46
C ASN A 88 0.76 -13.42 -9.06
N VAL A 89 1.10 -12.51 -8.14
CA VAL A 89 0.56 -12.55 -6.77
C VAL A 89 -0.96 -12.32 -6.75
N ALA A 90 -1.47 -11.38 -7.55
CA ALA A 90 -2.89 -11.10 -7.67
C ALA A 90 -3.65 -12.33 -8.19
N SER A 91 -3.09 -13.05 -9.16
CA SER A 91 -3.68 -14.28 -9.69
C SER A 91 -3.72 -15.40 -8.63
N GLU A 92 -2.64 -15.59 -7.87
CA GLU A 92 -2.57 -16.62 -6.81
C GLU A 92 -3.51 -16.30 -5.63
N ALA A 93 -3.67 -15.01 -5.30
CA ALA A 93 -4.46 -14.55 -4.16
C ALA A 93 -5.93 -14.24 -4.51
N ARG A 94 -6.36 -14.42 -5.77
CA ARG A 94 -7.64 -13.90 -6.28
C ARG A 94 -8.86 -14.35 -5.48
N GLU A 95 -8.99 -15.63 -5.14
CA GLU A 95 -10.14 -16.13 -4.36
C GLU A 95 -10.21 -15.50 -2.96
N ARG A 96 -9.04 -15.28 -2.34
CA ARG A 96 -8.95 -14.60 -1.05
C ARG A 96 -9.35 -13.14 -1.20
N ALA A 97 -8.84 -12.46 -2.22
CA ALA A 97 -9.20 -11.07 -2.51
C ALA A 97 -10.71 -10.90 -2.70
N GLN A 98 -11.36 -11.83 -3.41
CA GLN A 98 -12.83 -11.84 -3.56
C GLN A 98 -13.54 -11.92 -2.21
N LYS A 99 -13.12 -12.85 -1.35
CA LYS A 99 -13.72 -13.00 -0.02
C LYS A 99 -13.56 -11.73 0.82
N MET A 100 -12.37 -11.14 0.82
CA MET A 100 -12.06 -9.94 1.59
C MET A 100 -12.84 -8.73 1.11
N ALA A 101 -12.95 -8.55 -0.22
CA ALA A 101 -13.78 -7.53 -0.81
C ALA A 101 -15.24 -7.69 -0.38
N ALA A 102 -15.80 -8.89 -0.49
CA ALA A 102 -17.19 -9.19 -0.12
C ALA A 102 -17.49 -8.93 1.37
N GLU A 103 -16.50 -9.10 2.25
CA GLU A 103 -16.61 -8.82 3.68
C GLU A 103 -16.49 -7.33 4.01
N SER A 104 -15.89 -6.53 3.13
CA SER A 104 -15.46 -5.16 3.44
C SER A 104 -16.29 -4.05 2.80
N ALA A 105 -16.90 -4.31 1.64
CA ALA A 105 -17.77 -3.36 0.96
C ALA A 105 -18.93 -4.06 0.24
N SER A 106 -19.85 -3.27 -0.32
CA SER A 106 -21.10 -3.77 -0.90
C SER A 106 -21.24 -3.39 -2.38
N GLY A 107 -22.08 -4.11 -3.12
CA GLY A 107 -22.30 -3.84 -4.55
C GLY A 107 -21.09 -4.13 -5.44
N ILE A 108 -20.20 -5.01 -4.99
CA ILE A 108 -18.93 -5.31 -5.65
C ILE A 108 -19.12 -6.35 -6.77
N PRO A 109 -18.65 -6.11 -8.00
CA PRO A 109 -18.55 -7.13 -9.04
C PRO A 109 -17.35 -8.06 -8.76
N LEU A 110 -17.52 -8.97 -7.80
CA LEU A 110 -16.44 -9.84 -7.28
C LEU A 110 -15.75 -10.65 -8.37
N GLU A 111 -16.43 -11.02 -9.44
CA GLU A 111 -15.88 -11.75 -10.59
C GLU A 111 -14.82 -10.95 -11.35
N LEU A 112 -14.76 -9.62 -11.20
CA LEU A 112 -13.81 -8.77 -11.90
C LEU A 112 -12.53 -8.47 -11.11
N ILE A 113 -12.47 -8.87 -9.83
CA ILE A 113 -11.28 -8.61 -9.01
C ILE A 113 -10.08 -9.42 -9.47
N GLY A 114 -8.90 -8.82 -9.41
CA GLY A 114 -7.60 -9.47 -9.65
C GLY A 114 -7.40 -9.96 -11.09
N LEU A 115 -8.25 -9.52 -12.03
CA LEU A 115 -8.12 -9.85 -13.44
C LEU A 115 -7.11 -8.93 -14.14
N VAL A 116 -5.86 -8.97 -13.68
CA VAL A 116 -4.74 -8.17 -14.19
C VAL A 116 -3.72 -9.04 -14.90
N THR A 117 -3.03 -8.48 -15.90
CA THR A 117 -1.92 -9.14 -16.62
C THR A 117 -0.63 -8.34 -16.50
N PRO A 118 0.54 -8.96 -16.72
CA PRO A 118 1.80 -8.22 -16.73
C PRO A 118 1.80 -7.08 -17.75
N LEU A 119 2.28 -5.91 -17.35
CA LEU A 119 2.49 -4.78 -18.24
C LEU A 119 3.51 -5.17 -19.32
N PRO A 120 3.25 -4.87 -20.60
CA PRO A 120 4.22 -5.06 -21.68
C PRO A 120 5.53 -4.31 -21.40
N ALA A 121 6.65 -4.83 -21.92
CA ALA A 121 7.98 -4.28 -21.68
C ALA A 121 8.19 -2.88 -22.28
N ASP A 122 7.37 -2.48 -23.25
CA ASP A 122 7.33 -1.13 -23.82
C ASP A 122 6.44 -0.16 -23.01
N GLY A 123 5.89 -0.61 -21.88
CA GLY A 123 5.02 0.19 -21.00
C GLY A 123 3.54 0.15 -21.38
N GLY A 124 3.19 -0.39 -22.55
CA GLY A 124 1.82 -0.42 -23.04
C GLY A 124 1.17 0.98 -23.03
N PRO A 125 -0.15 1.08 -22.76
CA PRO A 125 -0.85 2.37 -22.75
C PRO A 125 -0.65 3.18 -21.46
N VAL A 126 0.07 2.66 -20.45
CA VAL A 126 0.23 3.34 -19.16
C VAL A 126 1.25 4.47 -19.30
N PRO A 127 0.86 5.74 -19.09
CA PRO A 127 1.76 6.86 -19.28
C PRO A 127 2.79 6.98 -18.16
N GLY A 128 3.98 7.48 -18.51
CA GLY A 128 5.05 7.76 -17.56
C GLY A 128 5.99 6.59 -17.28
N GLU A 129 6.79 6.74 -16.24
CA GLU A 129 7.74 5.73 -15.79
C GLU A 129 7.13 4.88 -14.66
N ILE A 130 7.26 3.56 -14.78
CA ILE A 130 6.89 2.61 -13.72
C ILE A 130 8.07 2.45 -12.78
N VAL A 131 7.92 2.93 -11.54
CA VAL A 131 8.91 2.78 -10.48
C VAL A 131 8.54 1.55 -9.64
N GLU A 132 8.94 0.37 -10.11
CA GLU A 132 8.72 -0.90 -9.40
C GLU A 132 9.66 -1.02 -8.18
N HIS A 133 9.11 -1.47 -7.06
CA HIS A 133 9.81 -1.74 -5.82
C HIS A 133 9.11 -2.80 -4.96
N GLN A 134 9.75 -3.17 -3.85
CA GLN A 134 9.36 -4.32 -3.03
C GLN A 134 8.99 -3.95 -1.58
N ALA A 135 8.74 -2.67 -1.30
CA ALA A 135 8.46 -2.17 0.04
C ALA A 135 7.15 -2.71 0.64
N HIS A 136 6.02 -2.18 0.18
CA HIS A 136 4.72 -2.46 0.76
C HIS A 136 4.17 -3.84 0.37
N ALA A 137 4.38 -4.23 -0.88
CA ALA A 137 3.91 -5.49 -1.42
C ALA A 137 4.82 -5.97 -2.55
N ILE A 138 4.78 -7.27 -2.83
CA ILE A 138 5.50 -7.86 -3.96
C ILE A 138 5.02 -7.23 -5.27
N GLY A 139 5.96 -6.68 -6.05
CA GLY A 139 5.68 -6.06 -7.34
C GLY A 139 4.92 -4.74 -7.23
N HIS A 140 4.96 -4.08 -6.06
CA HIS A 140 4.38 -2.75 -5.91
C HIS A 140 5.05 -1.75 -6.87
N ALA A 141 4.25 -0.91 -7.51
CA ALA A 141 4.72 0.13 -8.40
C ALA A 141 4.11 1.48 -8.08
N ALA A 142 4.95 2.51 -8.17
CA ALA A 142 4.52 3.88 -8.38
C ALA A 142 4.54 4.23 -9.88
N VAL A 143 3.75 5.22 -10.27
CA VAL A 143 3.75 5.78 -11.63
C VAL A 143 4.23 7.23 -11.56
N LEU A 144 5.34 7.53 -12.24
CA LEU A 144 5.93 8.86 -12.31
C LEU A 144 5.58 9.52 -13.65
N LEU A 145 4.83 10.62 -13.57
CA LEU A 145 4.45 11.46 -14.70
C LEU A 145 5.28 12.75 -14.67
N VAL A 146 6.55 12.66 -15.09
CA VAL A 146 7.51 13.78 -15.03
C VAL A 146 7.02 15.01 -15.80
N ASP A 147 6.40 14.80 -16.96
CA ASP A 147 5.84 15.84 -17.82
C ASP A 147 4.70 16.64 -17.13
N ARG A 148 4.06 16.04 -16.13
CA ARG A 148 2.92 16.61 -15.39
C ARG A 148 3.27 16.97 -13.96
N GLY A 149 4.48 16.67 -13.50
CA GLY A 149 4.92 16.88 -12.13
C GLY A 149 4.11 16.07 -11.11
N VAL A 150 3.74 14.82 -11.43
CA VAL A 150 2.92 13.96 -10.56
C VAL A 150 3.60 12.62 -10.24
N LEU A 151 3.55 12.22 -8.97
CA LEU A 151 3.89 10.87 -8.52
C LEU A 151 2.65 10.18 -7.95
N LEU A 152 2.23 9.08 -8.59
CA LEU A 152 1.19 8.19 -8.07
C LEU A 152 1.88 7.08 -7.29
N ALA A 153 1.86 7.17 -5.96
CA ALA A 153 2.78 6.41 -5.12
C ALA A 153 2.27 5.02 -4.70
N GLY A 154 1.07 4.62 -5.14
CA GLY A 154 0.33 3.52 -4.52
C GLY A 154 0.31 3.69 -2.99
N ASP A 155 0.26 2.60 -2.25
CA ASP A 155 0.19 2.65 -0.77
C ASP A 155 1.46 3.13 -0.04
N MET A 156 2.41 3.77 -0.73
CA MET A 156 3.55 4.46 -0.12
C MET A 156 3.23 5.94 0.14
N LEU A 157 3.91 6.55 1.12
CA LEU A 157 3.86 8.00 1.41
C LEU A 157 2.47 8.54 1.84
N SER A 158 1.62 7.65 2.37
CA SER A 158 0.31 7.98 2.94
C SER A 158 0.42 8.69 4.31
N ASP A 159 -0.52 9.58 4.60
CA ASP A 159 -0.67 10.28 5.91
C ASP A 159 -1.60 9.55 6.88
N VAL A 160 -2.28 8.52 6.40
CA VAL A 160 -3.28 7.80 7.20
C VAL A 160 -2.93 6.36 7.44
N LEU A 161 -2.19 5.75 6.52
CA LEU A 161 -1.77 4.36 6.60
C LEU A 161 -0.27 4.26 6.39
N ILE A 162 0.44 3.87 7.45
CA ILE A 162 1.85 3.52 7.31
C ILE A 162 1.93 2.22 6.50
N PRO A 163 2.77 2.15 5.46
CA PRO A 163 2.90 0.94 4.66
C PRO A 163 3.38 -0.20 5.56
N LEU A 164 2.61 -1.28 5.57
CA LEU A 164 2.98 -2.48 6.30
C LEU A 164 3.89 -3.36 5.45
N PHE A 165 4.57 -4.25 6.15
CA PHE A 165 5.66 -5.08 5.70
C PHE A 165 5.13 -6.43 5.20
N ASP A 166 5.50 -6.81 3.96
CA ASP A 166 5.05 -8.07 3.36
C ASP A 166 5.91 -9.27 3.83
N PRO A 167 5.38 -10.15 4.70
CA PRO A 167 6.07 -11.31 5.29
C PRO A 167 6.55 -12.34 4.30
N ARG A 168 5.97 -12.38 3.09
CA ARG A 168 6.41 -13.28 2.02
C ARG A 168 7.80 -12.88 1.52
N GLN A 169 8.20 -11.64 1.80
CA GLN A 169 9.46 -11.07 1.40
C GLN A 169 10.51 -11.18 2.50
N SER A 170 11.73 -11.54 2.10
CA SER A 170 12.90 -11.41 2.96
C SER A 170 13.44 -9.97 2.92
N ASN A 171 14.13 -9.54 3.99
CA ASN A 171 14.77 -8.22 4.07
C ASN A 171 13.83 -7.02 3.80
N GLN A 172 12.62 -7.04 4.37
CA GLN A 172 11.59 -6.00 4.15
C GLN A 172 12.05 -4.59 4.53
N VAL A 173 12.88 -4.45 5.57
CA VAL A 173 13.47 -3.15 5.94
C VAL A 173 14.36 -2.62 4.81
N GLY A 174 15.29 -3.43 4.29
CA GLY A 174 16.14 -3.00 3.19
C GLY A 174 15.37 -2.78 1.88
N ALA A 175 14.30 -3.54 1.63
CA ALA A 175 13.39 -3.31 0.51
C ALA A 175 12.65 -1.97 0.65
N TYR A 176 12.23 -1.62 1.88
CA TYR A 176 11.61 -0.35 2.22
C TYR A 176 12.56 0.82 1.99
N GLU A 177 13.77 0.74 2.55
CA GLU A 177 14.81 1.76 2.35
C GLU A 177 15.14 1.96 0.86
N THR A 178 15.30 0.88 0.10
CA THR A 178 15.55 0.94 -1.34
C THR A 178 14.39 1.57 -2.10
N ALA A 179 13.15 1.31 -1.70
CA ALA A 179 11.98 1.95 -2.30
C ALA A 179 11.92 3.43 -1.97
N LEU A 180 12.20 3.83 -0.72
CA LEU A 180 12.25 5.23 -0.33
C LEU A 180 13.32 6.01 -1.11
N ASP A 181 14.49 5.41 -1.37
CA ASP A 181 15.52 6.04 -2.22
C ASP A 181 15.00 6.30 -3.64
N ARG A 182 14.30 5.32 -4.23
CA ARG A 182 13.69 5.45 -5.57
C ARG A 182 12.55 6.47 -5.60
N LEU A 183 11.69 6.48 -4.59
CA LEU A 183 10.58 7.42 -4.49
C LEU A 183 11.09 8.83 -4.19
N ALA A 184 12.16 8.98 -3.41
CA ALA A 184 12.82 10.25 -3.17
C ALA A 184 13.47 10.79 -4.46
N GLU A 185 14.03 9.93 -5.32
CA GLU A 185 14.48 10.28 -6.67
C GLU A 185 13.32 10.82 -7.51
N ALA A 186 12.26 10.03 -7.65
CA ALA A 186 11.07 10.39 -8.43
C ALA A 186 10.45 11.72 -7.95
N ALA A 187 10.36 11.90 -6.62
CA ALA A 187 9.73 13.07 -6.03
C ALA A 187 10.49 14.38 -6.26
N ARG A 188 11.75 14.36 -6.73
CA ARG A 188 12.46 15.59 -7.12
C ARG A 188 11.89 16.23 -8.38
N HIS A 189 11.07 15.50 -9.12
CA HIS A 189 10.49 15.91 -10.39
C HIS A 189 9.01 16.27 -10.28
N VAL A 190 8.43 16.28 -9.09
CA VAL A 190 6.98 16.39 -8.91
C VAL A 190 6.61 17.45 -7.88
N ASP A 191 5.47 18.09 -8.11
CA ASP A 191 4.83 19.00 -7.16
C ASP A 191 3.53 18.42 -6.62
N VAL A 192 3.06 17.29 -7.16
CA VAL A 192 1.85 16.59 -6.71
C VAL A 192 2.18 15.13 -6.43
N LEU A 193 1.77 14.64 -5.26
CA LEU A 193 1.88 13.25 -4.86
C LEU A 193 0.50 12.71 -4.51
N VAL A 194 0.12 11.59 -5.10
CA VAL A 194 -1.14 10.90 -4.82
C VAL A 194 -0.82 9.54 -4.21
N PRO A 195 -1.07 9.32 -2.90
CA PRO A 195 -0.94 8.00 -2.30
C PRO A 195 -2.16 7.15 -2.65
N GLY A 196 -2.07 5.84 -2.48
CA GLY A 196 -3.18 4.90 -2.63
C GLY A 196 -4.24 5.10 -1.55
N HIS A 197 -3.84 5.54 -0.36
CA HIS A 197 -4.75 6.01 0.69
C HIS A 197 -4.33 7.36 1.25
N GLY A 198 -5.31 8.20 1.58
CA GLY A 198 -5.06 9.48 2.25
C GLY A 198 -5.02 10.67 1.32
N ALA A 199 -4.61 11.83 1.84
CA ALA A 199 -4.71 13.08 1.10
C ALA A 199 -3.68 13.17 -0.05
N VAL A 200 -4.09 13.83 -1.13
CA VAL A 200 -3.16 14.32 -2.16
C VAL A 200 -2.26 15.38 -1.52
N ALA A 201 -0.96 15.23 -1.70
CA ALA A 201 0.04 16.17 -1.19
C ALA A 201 0.52 17.09 -2.33
N GLU A 202 0.62 18.39 -2.05
CA GLU A 202 1.02 19.41 -3.01
C GLU A 202 2.24 20.23 -2.54
N GLY A 203 3.11 20.57 -3.47
CA GLY A 203 4.31 21.39 -3.28
C GLY A 203 5.15 20.93 -2.09
N PRO A 204 5.38 21.78 -1.07
CA PRO A 204 6.20 21.41 0.09
C PRO A 204 5.72 20.19 0.87
N GLU A 205 4.44 19.81 0.76
CA GLU A 205 3.92 18.63 1.45
C GLU A 205 4.54 17.33 0.90
N VAL A 206 4.86 17.28 -0.39
CA VAL A 206 5.52 16.12 -1.02
C VAL A 206 6.82 15.78 -0.28
N ALA A 207 7.67 16.80 -0.08
CA ALA A 207 8.92 16.64 0.67
C ALA A 207 8.68 16.29 2.15
N ALA A 208 7.60 16.80 2.75
CA ALA A 208 7.24 16.48 4.12
C ALA A 208 6.84 14.99 4.29
N ARG A 209 6.11 14.41 3.33
CA ARG A 209 5.76 12.97 3.34
C ARG A 209 7.02 12.10 3.37
N LEU A 210 7.97 12.39 2.48
CA LEU A 210 9.25 11.68 2.42
C LEU A 210 10.09 11.84 3.70
N ALA A 211 10.10 13.03 4.29
CA ALA A 211 10.83 13.28 5.52
C ALA A 211 10.29 12.45 6.69
N VAL A 212 8.96 12.33 6.81
CA VAL A 212 8.31 11.49 7.82
C VAL A 212 8.72 10.02 7.67
N GLU A 213 8.70 9.51 6.44
CA GLU A 213 8.97 8.09 6.15
C GLU A 213 10.45 7.71 6.31
N THR A 214 11.35 8.62 5.97
CA THR A 214 12.80 8.44 6.15
C THR A 214 13.28 8.71 7.58
N GLY A 215 12.40 9.21 8.46
CA GLY A 215 12.78 9.70 9.79
C GLY A 215 13.65 10.96 9.77
N SER A 216 13.70 11.66 8.63
CA SER A 216 14.46 12.89 8.45
C SER A 216 13.69 14.10 8.99
N PRO A 217 14.36 15.12 9.55
CA PRO A 217 13.69 16.38 9.87
C PRO A 217 13.18 17.04 8.58
N ALA A 218 11.88 17.35 8.52
CA ALA A 218 11.29 18.02 7.36
C ALA A 218 12.02 19.35 7.07
N PRO A 219 12.30 19.69 5.80
CA PRO A 219 13.03 20.92 5.45
C PRO A 219 12.20 22.14 5.84
N THR A 220 12.65 22.84 6.89
CA THR A 220 12.03 24.07 7.39
C THR A 220 12.58 25.27 6.61
N SER A 221 11.98 25.61 5.46
CA SER A 221 12.32 26.88 4.79
C SER A 221 11.14 27.54 4.04
N ARG A 222 10.19 28.09 4.79
CA ARG A 222 9.67 29.48 4.70
C ARG A 222 8.43 29.58 5.59
N THR A 223 8.40 30.61 6.42
CA THR A 223 7.40 30.98 7.43
C THR A 223 6.01 30.36 7.21
N TRP A 224 5.71 29.31 7.98
CA TRP A 224 4.33 28.97 8.31
C TRP A 224 3.81 30.04 9.27
N SER A 225 3.07 31.01 8.73
CA SER A 225 2.23 31.88 9.56
C SER A 225 1.07 31.04 10.07
N ARG A 226 1.16 30.63 11.33
CA ARG A 226 0.11 29.90 12.03
C ARG A 226 -1.17 30.74 11.97
N PRO A 227 -2.31 30.25 11.43
CA PRO A 227 -3.56 30.95 11.57
C PRO A 227 -3.84 31.13 13.07
N GLU A 228 -4.01 32.36 13.53
CA GLU A 228 -4.41 32.63 14.91
C GLU A 228 -5.75 31.93 15.17
N GLY A 229 -5.72 30.87 15.98
CA GLY A 229 -6.91 30.10 16.35
C GLY A 229 -6.70 28.61 16.55
N SER A 230 -5.66 28.00 15.96
CA SER A 230 -5.40 26.56 16.14
C SER A 230 -4.52 26.31 17.37
N ARG A 231 -5.16 26.01 18.52
CA ARG A 231 -4.48 25.31 19.61
C ARG A 231 -4.05 23.94 19.08
N ALA A 232 -2.75 23.68 19.12
CA ALA A 232 -2.17 22.37 18.88
C ALA A 232 -2.94 21.32 19.69
N ARG A 233 -3.55 20.36 19.00
CA ARG A 233 -3.92 19.10 19.61
C ARG A 233 -2.69 18.20 19.53
N GLU A 234 -2.25 17.68 20.66
CA GLU A 234 -1.42 16.47 20.74
C GLU A 234 -1.95 15.38 19.78
N PRO A 235 -1.11 14.43 19.32
CA PRO A 235 -1.47 13.47 18.29
C PRO A 235 -2.51 12.46 18.79
N ALA A 236 -3.77 12.88 18.75
CA ALA A 236 -4.96 12.08 19.00
C ALA A 236 -5.64 11.64 17.67
N ALA A 237 -4.93 11.76 16.54
CA ALA A 237 -5.47 11.48 15.21
C ALA A 237 -5.78 9.99 14.94
N LEU A 238 -5.38 9.07 15.83
CA LEU A 238 -5.74 7.65 15.71
C LEU A 238 -7.12 7.29 16.31
N ALA A 239 -7.85 8.23 16.93
CA ALA A 239 -9.03 7.86 17.73
C ALA A 239 -10.35 8.57 17.41
N ARG A 240 -10.41 9.61 16.55
CA ARG A 240 -11.69 10.31 16.29
C ARG A 240 -11.79 10.90 14.89
N VAL A 241 -11.95 10.04 13.89
CA VAL A 241 -12.73 10.35 12.66
C VAL A 241 -13.48 9.05 12.33
N GLY A 242 -14.81 9.12 12.21
CA GLY A 242 -15.69 7.95 12.28
C GLY A 242 -15.49 6.90 11.18
N GLY A 243 -15.77 5.62 11.50
CA GLY A 243 -16.00 4.61 10.47
C GLY A 243 -15.42 3.20 10.63
N GLY A 244 -14.89 2.83 11.81
CA GLY A 244 -14.95 1.47 12.38
C GLY A 244 -14.27 0.27 11.70
N ASP A 245 -14.61 -0.05 10.46
CA ASP A 245 -14.48 -1.44 9.96
C ASP A 245 -13.54 -1.56 8.75
N GLY A 246 -13.53 -0.57 7.84
CA GLY A 246 -12.70 -0.63 6.63
C GLY A 246 -11.19 -0.60 6.91
N PHE A 247 -10.71 0.33 7.73
CA PHE A 247 -9.28 0.40 8.09
C PHE A 247 -8.84 -0.83 8.90
N ALA A 248 -9.76 -1.45 9.64
CA ALA A 248 -9.50 -2.70 10.34
C ALA A 248 -9.37 -3.86 9.34
N ALA A 249 -10.24 -3.94 8.33
CA ALA A 249 -10.18 -4.93 7.26
C ALA A 249 -8.92 -4.80 6.40
N VAL A 250 -8.54 -3.57 6.01
CA VAL A 250 -7.24 -3.30 5.35
C VAL A 250 -6.13 -3.82 6.25
N ARG A 251 -6.07 -3.43 7.54
CA ARG A 251 -5.06 -3.97 8.48
C ARG A 251 -5.14 -5.47 8.74
N GLU A 252 -6.29 -6.10 8.56
CA GLU A 252 -6.49 -7.54 8.75
C GLU A 252 -6.00 -8.34 7.54
N ASP A 253 -6.16 -7.83 6.32
CA ASP A 253 -5.46 -8.34 5.12
C ASP A 253 -3.96 -8.42 5.36
N HIS A 254 -3.43 -7.33 5.90
CA HIS A 254 -2.04 -7.28 6.27
C HIS A 254 -1.67 -8.34 7.33
N ARG A 255 -2.51 -8.61 8.34
CA ARG A 255 -2.26 -9.65 9.35
C ARG A 255 -2.38 -11.08 8.82
N ALA A 256 -3.36 -11.33 7.97
CA ALA A 256 -3.56 -12.60 7.31
C ALA A 256 -2.40 -12.90 6.35
N THR A 257 -1.89 -11.87 5.68
CA THR A 257 -0.64 -11.95 4.91
C THR A 257 0.53 -12.28 5.84
N LEU A 258 0.65 -11.63 7.02
CA LEU A 258 1.65 -11.89 8.10
C LEU A 258 1.62 -13.30 8.72
N GLY A 259 0.66 -14.16 8.35
CA GLY A 259 0.49 -15.48 8.97
C GLY A 259 0.22 -15.41 10.47
N LEU A 260 -0.21 -14.25 10.98
CA LEU A 260 -0.47 -14.03 12.40
C LEU A 260 -1.93 -14.38 12.70
N ALA A 261 -2.15 -15.33 13.60
CA ALA A 261 -3.49 -15.73 14.03
C ALA A 261 -4.26 -14.53 14.64
N PRO A 262 -5.59 -14.47 14.49
CA PRO A 262 -6.40 -13.43 15.10
C PRO A 262 -6.24 -13.42 16.63
N GLY A 263 -5.93 -12.26 17.22
CA GLY A 263 -5.95 -12.04 18.67
C GLY A 263 -4.60 -11.86 19.40
N GLY A 264 -3.46 -11.86 18.69
CA GLY A 264 -2.18 -11.52 19.30
C GLY A 264 -2.06 -10.03 19.64
N ARG A 265 -2.08 -9.65 20.92
CA ARG A 265 -1.72 -8.28 21.33
C ARG A 265 -0.24 -8.05 21.03
N LEU A 266 0.05 -6.98 20.30
CA LEU A 266 1.38 -6.36 20.32
C LEU A 266 1.65 -5.90 21.76
N VAL A 267 2.50 -6.62 22.48
CA VAL A 267 3.02 -6.16 23.76
C VAL A 267 3.99 -5.03 23.45
N GLY A 268 3.48 -3.80 23.49
CA GLY A 268 4.31 -2.60 23.45
C GLY A 268 5.31 -2.66 24.60
N ARG A 269 6.60 -2.57 24.30
CA ARG A 269 7.63 -2.32 25.31
C ARG A 269 7.34 -0.97 25.95
N ASP A 270 7.01 -1.00 27.23
CA ASP A 270 6.92 0.19 28.09
C ASP A 270 8.30 0.88 28.15
N PRO A 271 8.43 2.14 27.71
CA PRO A 271 9.71 2.86 27.74
C PRO A 271 10.07 3.41 29.13
N ARG A 272 9.38 3.03 30.22
CA ARG A 272 9.62 3.55 31.57
C ARG A 272 9.96 2.50 32.63
N ARG A 273 10.94 1.62 32.36
CA ARG A 273 11.63 0.87 33.44
C ARG A 273 13.15 1.08 33.43
N PRO A 274 13.75 1.56 34.53
CA PRO A 274 15.20 1.66 34.64
C PRO A 274 15.81 0.27 34.83
N ARG A 275 16.97 0.05 34.20
CA ARG A 275 17.85 -1.10 34.45
C ARG A 275 18.41 -0.97 35.87
N SER A 276 18.07 -1.91 36.75
CA SER A 276 18.83 -2.11 37.99
C SER A 276 19.91 -3.17 37.73
N GLY A 277 21.15 -2.75 37.89
CA GLY A 277 22.28 -3.64 38.06
C GLY A 277 22.46 -4.00 39.53
N ASP A 278 22.91 -5.24 39.72
CA ASP A 278 24.14 -5.60 40.44
C ASP A 278 24.03 -6.53 41.67
N ALA A 279 24.92 -7.53 41.61
CA ALA A 279 25.59 -8.30 42.66
C ALA A 279 24.79 -9.23 43.61
N ARG A 280 25.08 -10.55 43.59
CA ARG A 280 26.14 -11.22 44.39
C ARG A 280 26.12 -12.77 44.26
N ARG A 281 27.31 -13.32 44.55
CA ARG A 281 27.83 -14.70 44.41
C ARG A 281 27.14 -15.83 45.23
N ALA A 282 27.01 -17.01 44.60
CA ALA A 282 27.48 -18.41 44.93
C ALA A 282 27.52 -18.94 46.40
N PRO A 283 27.73 -20.26 46.70
CA PRO A 283 28.05 -21.42 45.83
C PRO A 283 27.38 -22.80 46.20
N GLY A 284 27.62 -23.84 45.39
CA GLY A 284 27.73 -25.24 45.88
C GLY A 284 27.15 -26.36 45.00
N GLY A 285 27.94 -27.42 44.72
CA GLY A 285 27.41 -28.79 44.64
C GLY A 285 27.53 -29.62 43.35
N SER A 286 28.74 -30.07 43.01
CA SER A 286 29.13 -31.40 42.47
C SER A 286 28.29 -32.22 41.44
N ARG A 287 28.94 -32.48 40.30
CA ARG A 287 29.29 -33.78 39.64
C ARG A 287 28.22 -34.80 39.16
N ARG A 288 28.61 -35.43 38.01
CA ARG A 288 28.19 -36.66 37.29
C ARG A 288 27.30 -36.33 36.07
N GLY A 289 27.66 -36.55 34.81
CA GLY A 289 28.66 -37.42 34.19
C GLY A 289 28.05 -38.75 33.78
N TRP A 290 27.49 -38.86 32.57
CA TRP A 290 27.27 -40.11 31.81
C TRP A 290 27.31 -39.85 30.31
N ALA A 291 28.01 -40.72 29.60
CA ALA A 291 28.23 -40.72 28.17
C ALA A 291 27.32 -41.74 27.46
N MET A 292 27.10 -41.48 26.16
CA MET A 292 26.83 -42.39 25.02
C MET A 292 25.95 -43.64 25.19
N ALA A 293 24.96 -43.76 24.30
CA ALA A 293 24.82 -44.94 23.45
C ALA A 293 24.03 -44.63 22.16
N ALA A 294 24.59 -45.10 21.04
CA ALA A 294 24.01 -45.10 19.70
C ALA A 294 23.10 -46.32 19.46
N ARG A 295 22.26 -46.22 18.40
CA ARG A 295 21.82 -47.23 17.40
C ARG A 295 20.51 -46.70 16.79
N GLY A 296 20.42 -46.44 15.48
CA GLY A 296 20.12 -47.44 14.44
C GLY A 296 18.63 -47.79 14.52
N THR A 297 17.78 -47.52 13.53
CA THR A 297 17.78 -48.16 12.21
C THR A 297 17.01 -47.37 11.14
N SER A 298 17.53 -47.52 9.93
CA SER A 298 16.96 -47.34 8.59
C SER A 298 15.55 -47.88 8.35
N GLY A 299 14.84 -47.24 7.42
CA GLY A 299 13.70 -47.79 6.69
C GLY A 299 13.18 -46.82 5.62
N ALA A 300 13.61 -47.00 4.37
CA ALA A 300 12.95 -46.50 3.16
C ALA A 300 11.59 -47.20 2.99
N VAL A 301 10.61 -46.88 2.13
CA VAL A 301 10.49 -46.30 0.79
C VAL A 301 9.00 -45.93 0.63
N GLY A 302 8.64 -44.97 -0.23
CA GLY A 302 7.27 -44.92 -0.75
C GLY A 302 6.96 -43.67 -1.56
N TRP A 303 7.09 -43.78 -2.88
CA TRP A 303 6.54 -42.83 -3.85
C TRP A 303 5.05 -43.08 -4.02
N SER A 304 4.25 -42.00 -4.02
CA SER A 304 2.99 -41.79 -4.74
C SER A 304 2.61 -40.33 -4.56
#